data_AF-A0A1H9QVY7-F1
#
_entry.id   AF-A0A1H9QVY7-F1
#
_cell.length_a   1.000
_cell.length_b   1.000
_cell.length_c   1.000
_cell.angle_alpha   90.00
_cell.angle_beta   90.00
_cell.angle_gamma   90.00
#
_symmetry.space_group_name_H-M   'P 1'
#
loop_
_entity.id
_entity.type
_entity.pdbx_description
1 polymer ?
#
loop_
_entity_poly.entity_id
_entity_poly.type
_entity_poly.pdbx_seq_one_letter_code
_entity_poly.pdbx_strand_id
1 'polypeptide(L)'
;MSTLELVLNMLAEATTTEISKQKQPESFEENRMVAIEGGEAAGEARLAVEKRTGKPVITNKNATQLQDLVTGLIETINDKNDDQGEE
;
A
#
# COMPACT_ATOMS: atom_id res chain seq x y z
N MET A 1 0.84 -7.59 -9.45
CA MET A 1 1.28 -7.03 -8.16
C MET A 1 1.29 -8.11 -7.07
N SER A 2 1.96 -7.90 -5.95
CA SER A 2 1.95 -8.73 -4.73
C SER A 2 1.26 -8.00 -3.57
N THR A 3 0.92 -8.73 -2.50
CA THR A 3 0.31 -8.13 -1.31
C THR A 3 1.19 -7.07 -0.65
N LEU A 4 2.50 -7.29 -0.59
CA LEU A 4 3.44 -6.29 -0.04
C LEU A 4 3.50 -5.03 -0.90
N GLU A 5 3.49 -5.17 -2.23
CA GLU A 5 3.43 -4.00 -3.14
C GLU A 5 2.14 -3.20 -2.92
N LEU A 6 1.00 -3.88 -2.75
CA LEU A 6 -0.27 -3.21 -2.49
C LEU A 6 -0.28 -2.47 -1.15
N VAL A 7 0.23 -3.09 -0.09
CA VAL A 7 0.33 -2.45 1.24
C VAL A 7 1.27 -1.26 1.21
N LEU A 8 2.39 -1.34 0.50
CA LEU A 8 3.30 -0.21 0.35
C LEU A 8 2.70 0.94 -0.46
N ASN A 9 1.90 0.63 -1.49
CA ASN A 9 1.14 1.66 -2.21
C ASN A 9 0.11 2.35 -1.29
N MET A 10 -0.62 1.58 -0.50
CA MET A 10 -1.55 2.14 0.49
C MET A 10 -0.84 2.97 1.55
N LEU A 11 0.37 2.56 1.98
CA LEU A 11 1.19 3.35 2.89
C LEU A 11 1.58 4.69 2.25
N ALA A 12 2.04 4.69 0.99
CA ALA A 12 2.39 5.91 0.27
C ALA A 12 1.19 6.87 0.17
N GLU A 13 0.01 6.35 -0.17
CA GLU A 13 -1.23 7.11 -0.28
C GLU A 13 -1.67 7.69 1.08
N ALA A 14 -1.69 6.85 2.12
CA ALA A 14 -2.09 7.27 3.45
C ALA A 14 -1.13 8.32 4.02
N THR A 15 0.19 8.15 3.85
CA THR A 15 1.18 9.12 4.29
C THR A 15 1.09 10.42 3.50
N THR A 16 0.97 10.37 2.17
CA THR A 16 0.76 11.57 1.33
C THR A 16 -0.48 12.33 1.78
N THR A 17 -1.58 11.62 2.03
CA THR A 17 -2.85 12.19 2.48
C THR A 17 -2.69 12.87 3.84
N GLU A 18 -2.04 12.21 4.79
CA GLU A 18 -1.87 12.75 6.12
C GLU A 18 -0.93 13.97 6.12
N ILE A 19 0.17 13.92 5.38
CA ILE A 19 1.05 15.09 5.20
C ILE A 19 0.29 16.25 4.54
N SER A 20 -0.52 15.98 3.52
CA SER A 20 -1.32 16.99 2.84
C SER A 20 -2.29 17.69 3.81
N LYS A 21 -2.98 16.93 4.68
CA LYS A 21 -3.86 17.52 5.71
C LYS A 21 -3.11 18.41 6.70
N GLN A 22 -1.87 18.05 7.07
CA GLN A 22 -1.08 18.82 8.02
C GLN A 22 -0.47 20.08 7.38
N LYS A 23 0.06 19.95 6.16
CA LYS A 23 0.77 21.05 5.48
C LYS A 23 -0.14 21.98 4.69
N GLN A 24 -1.32 21.51 4.28
CA GLN A 24 -2.29 22.26 3.47
C GLN A 24 -1.63 22.97 2.26
N PRO A 25 -0.96 22.21 1.37
CA PRO A 25 -0.25 22.79 0.23
C PRO A 25 -1.21 23.50 -0.73
N GLU A 26 -0.86 24.71 -1.18
CA GLU A 26 -1.73 25.53 -2.05
C GLU A 26 -1.23 25.54 -3.50
N SER A 27 0.06 25.32 -3.70
CA SER A 27 0.69 25.33 -5.03
C SER A 27 0.95 23.92 -5.56
N PHE A 28 1.18 23.83 -6.87
CA PHE A 28 1.60 22.58 -7.52
C PHE A 28 2.93 22.06 -6.95
N GLU A 29 3.91 22.94 -6.73
CA GLU A 29 5.23 22.53 -6.21
C GLU A 29 5.14 22.01 -4.78
N GLU A 30 4.32 22.62 -3.93
CA GLU A 30 4.11 22.09 -2.57
C GLU A 30 3.40 20.74 -2.60
N ASN A 31 2.38 20.56 -3.44
CA ASN A 31 1.72 19.27 -3.61
C ASN A 31 2.70 18.20 -4.14
N ARG A 32 3.60 18.58 -5.06
CA ARG A 32 4.66 17.71 -5.55
C ARG A 32 5.60 17.27 -4.43
N MET A 33 6.00 18.19 -3.54
CA MET A 33 6.83 17.86 -2.38
C MET A 33 6.12 16.90 -1.41
N VAL A 34 4.82 17.13 -1.14
CA VAL A 34 4.02 16.23 -0.29
C VAL A 34 3.93 14.82 -0.87
N ALA A 35 3.76 14.68 -2.19
CA ALA A 35 3.76 13.37 -2.86
C ALA A 35 5.12 12.67 -2.79
N ILE A 36 6.22 13.41 -2.90
CA ILE A 36 7.58 12.87 -2.73
C ILE A 36 7.74 12.33 -1.30
N GLU A 37 7.40 13.13 -0.28
CA GLU A 37 7.53 12.72 1.13
C GLU A 37 6.70 11.47 1.46
N GLY A 38 5.45 11.38 0.96
CA GLY A 38 4.64 10.19 1.14
C GLY A 38 5.20 8.96 0.43
N GLY A 39 5.75 9.14 -0.78
CA GLY A 39 6.46 8.08 -1.51
C GLY A 39 7.76 7.64 -0.82
N GLU A 40 8.50 8.56 -0.20
CA GLU A 40 9.72 8.27 0.56
C GLU A 40 9.44 7.34 1.75
N ALA A 41 8.38 7.60 2.51
CA ALA A 41 7.99 6.73 3.63
C ALA A 41 7.73 5.27 3.20
N ALA A 42 7.01 5.08 2.09
CA ALA A 42 6.80 3.75 1.52
C ALA A 42 8.11 3.15 0.96
N GLY A 43 8.98 3.98 0.38
CA GLY A 43 10.30 3.60 -0.08
C GLY A 43 11.20 3.07 1.05
N GLU A 44 11.22 3.74 2.19
CA GLU A 44 11.94 3.30 3.38
C GLU A 44 11.40 1.96 3.90
N ALA A 45 10.08 1.82 4.00
CA ALA A 45 9.44 0.58 4.41
C ALA A 45 9.79 -0.57 3.44
N ARG A 46 9.76 -0.33 2.13
CA ARG A 46 10.17 -1.29 1.10
C ARG A 46 11.59 -1.77 1.34
N LEU A 47 12.55 -0.85 1.45
CA LEU A 47 13.96 -1.18 1.66
C LEU A 47 14.17 -1.99 2.95
N ALA A 48 13.43 -1.64 4.01
CA ALA A 48 13.49 -2.33 5.28
C ALA A 48 12.93 -3.77 5.20
N VAL A 49 11.93 -4.02 4.36
CA VAL A 49 11.39 -5.36 4.07
C VAL A 49 12.37 -6.17 3.22
N GLU A 50 12.87 -5.59 2.13
CA GLU A 50 13.84 -6.24 1.23
C GLU A 50 15.12 -6.65 1.99
N LYS A 51 15.62 -5.78 2.87
CA LYS A 51 16.78 -6.08 3.72
C LYS A 51 16.57 -7.27 4.66
N ARG A 52 15.37 -7.43 5.24
CA ARG A 52 15.07 -8.50 6.19
C ARG A 52 14.74 -9.83 5.50
N THR A 53 14.14 -9.76 4.33
CA THR A 53 13.67 -10.94 3.58
C THR A 53 14.67 -11.44 2.56
N GLY A 54 15.63 -10.60 2.14
CA GLY A 54 16.57 -10.90 1.06
C GLY A 54 15.92 -11.01 -0.32
N LYS A 55 14.65 -10.60 -0.47
CA LYS A 55 13.88 -10.71 -1.71
C LYS A 55 13.35 -9.34 -2.13
N PRO A 56 13.33 -9.03 -3.44
CA PRO A 56 12.71 -7.80 -3.93
C PRO A 56 11.20 -7.81 -3.62
N VAL A 57 10.66 -6.67 -3.22
CA VAL A 57 9.21 -6.52 -3.05
C VAL A 57 8.54 -6.28 -4.40
N ILE A 58 9.20 -5.55 -5.31
CA ILE A 58 8.68 -5.25 -6.64
C ILE A 58 8.66 -6.52 -7.51
N THR A 59 7.52 -6.78 -8.15
CA THR A 59 7.31 -7.98 -8.99
C THR A 59 6.91 -7.61 -10.42
N ASN A 60 7.18 -8.51 -11.37
CA ASN A 60 6.75 -8.36 -12.78
C ASN A 60 5.28 -8.76 -13.02
N LYS A 61 4.47 -8.85 -11.95
CA LYS A 61 3.06 -9.30 -12.04
C LYS A 61 2.18 -8.16 -12.56
N ASN A 62 1.30 -8.47 -13.50
CA ASN A 62 0.39 -7.55 -14.17
C ASN A 62 -1.00 -7.44 -13.49
N ALA A 63 -1.94 -6.76 -14.17
CA ALA A 63 -3.28 -6.47 -13.69
C ALA A 63 -4.15 -7.73 -13.46
N THR A 64 -4.00 -8.78 -14.28
CA THR A 64 -4.74 -10.03 -14.08
C THR A 64 -4.37 -10.68 -12.75
N GLN A 65 -3.08 -10.74 -12.41
CA GLN A 65 -2.67 -11.30 -11.11
C GLN A 65 -3.04 -10.39 -9.93
N LEU A 66 -3.26 -9.09 -10.16
CA LEU A 66 -3.81 -8.20 -9.12
C LEU A 66 -5.29 -8.55 -8.87
N GLN A 67 -6.08 -8.78 -9.93
CA GLN A 67 -7.48 -9.17 -9.81
C GLN A 67 -7.62 -10.45 -8.97
N ASP A 68 -6.81 -11.48 -9.25
CA ASP A 68 -6.83 -12.74 -8.50
C ASP A 68 -6.54 -12.53 -7.00
N LEU A 69 -5.58 -11.66 -6.67
CA LEU A 69 -5.26 -11.32 -5.29
C LEU A 69 -6.39 -10.58 -4.57
N VAL A 70 -7.06 -9.65 -5.26
CA VAL A 70 -8.17 -8.90 -4.69
C VAL A 70 -9.37 -9.81 -4.44
N THR A 71 -9.70 -10.67 -5.41
CA THR A 71 -10.78 -11.66 -5.26
C THR A 71 -10.50 -12.57 -4.05
N GLY A 72 -9.30 -13.13 -3.94
CA GLY A 72 -8.95 -13.99 -2.81
C GLY A 72 -8.98 -13.28 -1.45
N LEU A 73 -8.64 -11.97 -1.41
CA LEU A 73 -8.76 -11.18 -0.18
C LEU A 73 -10.22 -10.98 0.21
N ILE A 74 -11.10 -10.70 -0.75
CA ILE A 74 -12.55 -10.53 -0.52
C ILE A 74 -13.15 -11.82 0.01
N GLU A 75 -12.85 -12.96 -0.63
CA GLU A 75 -13.28 -14.29 -0.19
C GLU A 75 -12.82 -14.56 1.25
N THR A 76 -11.55 -14.30 1.57
CA THR A 76 -11.00 -14.48 2.93
C THR A 76 -11.71 -13.60 3.98
N ILE A 77 -12.09 -12.37 3.63
CA ILE A 77 -12.83 -11.48 4.54
C ILE A 77 -14.25 -12.00 4.74
N ASN A 78 -14.88 -12.51 3.68
CA ASN A 78 -16.24 -13.03 3.74
C ASN A 78 -16.31 -14.30 4.60
N ASP A 79 -15.38 -15.24 4.40
CA ASP A 79 -15.28 -16.47 5.21
C ASP A 79 -15.07 -16.16 6.71
N LYS A 80 -14.30 -15.12 7.05
CA LYS A 80 -14.08 -14.69 8.45
C LYS A 80 -15.30 -14.05 9.11
N ASN A 81 -16.24 -13.51 8.34
CA ASN A 81 -17.46 -12.93 8.88
C ASN A 81 -18.51 -14.01 9.15
N ASP A 82 -18.51 -15.10 8.37
CA ASP A 82 -19.42 -16.23 8.56
C ASP A 82 -19.04 -17.05 9.82
N ASP A 83 -17.75 -17.15 10.16
CA ASP A 83 -17.27 -17.79 11.41
C ASP A 83 -17.55 -16.97 12.70
N GLN A 84 -17.92 -15.68 12.58
CA GLN A 84 -18.26 -14.82 13.74
C GLN A 84 -19.77 -14.78 14.03
N GLY A 85 -20.59 -15.51 13.27
CA GLY A 85 -22.04 -15.61 13.44
C GLY A 85 -22.51 -16.79 14.28
N GLU A 86 -21.60 -17.67 14.75
CA GLU A 86 -21.91 -18.84 15.58
C GLU A 86 -21.32 -18.71 17.01
N GLU A 87 -21.71 -17.66 17.76
CA GLU A 87 -21.73 -17.69 19.24
C GLU A 87 -22.99 -17.01 19.79
#